data_AF-A0A7V3HXJ2-F1
#
_entry.id   AF-A0A7V3HXJ2-F1
#
_cell.length_a   1.000
_cell.length_b   1.000
_cell.length_c   1.000
_cell.angle_alpha   90.00
_cell.angle_beta   90.00
_cell.angle_gamma   90.00
#
_symmetry.space_group_name_H-M   'P 1'
#
loop_
_entity.id
_entity.type
_entity.pdbx_description
1 polymer ?
#
loop_
_entity_poly.entity_id
_entity_poly.type
_entity_poly.pdbx_seq_one_letter_code
_entity_poly.pdbx_strand_id
1 'polypeptide(L)'
;MGVMVLVGAAVGTVLLDRTDTMSRELIDHIQPARAAAYQLQAGLRDQETGVRGYLITADRQFLAPYYDGQRAERAAAEEIRHRLGARANLIANLDEIEQSAAQWRSSYAEPLIAGVTPHAPNAPN
;
A
#
# COMPACT_ATOMS: atom_id res chain seq x y z
N MET A 1 -5.56 16.21 52.60
CA MET A 1 -4.68 15.59 51.58
C MET A 1 -5.10 14.17 51.17
N GLY A 2 -5.52 13.29 52.08
CA GLY A 2 -5.91 11.91 51.72
C GLY A 2 -7.17 11.75 50.85
N VAL A 3 -8.20 12.60 51.02
CA VAL A 3 -9.46 12.49 50.25
C VAL A 3 -9.27 12.84 48.76
N MET A 4 -8.36 13.77 48.44
CA MET A 4 -8.07 14.17 47.06
C MET A 4 -7.28 13.09 46.30
N VAL A 5 -6.44 12.32 47.00
CA VAL A 5 -5.74 11.16 46.44
C VAL A 5 -6.70 10.00 46.17
N LEU A 6 -7.70 9.80 47.04
CA LEU A 6 -8.71 8.74 46.86
C LEU A 6 -9.69 9.04 45.72
N VAL A 7 -10.09 10.30 45.56
CA VAL A 7 -10.91 10.74 44.42
C VAL A 7 -10.10 10.67 43.11
N GLY A 8 -8.82 11.05 43.14
CA GLY A 8 -7.91 10.89 42.00
C GLY A 8 -7.68 9.43 41.60
N ALA A 9 -7.60 8.53 42.57
CA ALA A 9 -7.47 7.09 42.33
C ALA A 9 -8.77 6.48 41.76
N ALA A 10 -9.94 6.89 42.25
CA ALA A 10 -11.23 6.42 41.74
C ALA A 10 -11.56 6.97 40.33
N VAL A 11 -11.15 8.21 40.04
CA VAL A 11 -11.24 8.80 38.70
C VAL A 11 -10.23 8.12 37.75
N GLY A 12 -9.03 7.78 38.26
CA GLY A 12 -8.00 7.06 37.52
C GLY A 12 -8.42 5.64 37.11
N THR A 13 -9.09 4.88 37.98
CA THR A 13 -9.57 3.53 37.61
C THR A 13 -10.68 3.57 36.58
N VAL A 14 -11.62 4.53 36.66
CA VAL A 14 -12.70 4.68 35.67
C VAL A 14 -12.20 5.18 34.30
N LEU A 15 -11.12 5.96 34.28
CA LEU A 15 -10.46 6.39 33.03
C LEU A 15 -9.62 5.29 32.39
N LEU A 16 -9.00 4.41 33.18
CA LEU A 16 -8.23 3.27 32.67
C LEU A 16 -9.15 2.14 32.18
N ASP A 17 -10.30 1.91 32.81
CA ASP A 17 -11.25 0.88 32.37
C ASP A 17 -11.98 1.25 31.06
N ARG A 18 -11.99 2.54 30.69
CA ARG A 18 -12.46 3.03 29.37
C ARG A 18 -11.39 3.08 28.29
N THR A 19 -10.13 2.84 28.63
CA THR A 19 -9.04 2.82 27.64
C THR A 19 -8.82 1.41 27.09
N ASP A 20 -9.24 0.38 27.83
CA ASP A 20 -8.93 -1.01 27.51
C ASP A 20 -9.99 -1.71 26.63
N THR A 21 -11.12 -1.05 26.35
CA THR A 21 -12.13 -1.52 25.37
C THR A 21 -12.09 -0.79 24.03
N MET A 22 -11.33 0.31 23.89
CA MET A 22 -11.12 0.97 22.59
C MET A 22 -9.86 0.52 21.84
N SER A 23 -8.91 -0.17 22.49
CA SER A 23 -7.71 -0.68 21.81
C SER A 23 -7.83 -2.12 21.31
N ARG A 24 -8.84 -2.89 21.77
CA ARG A 24 -9.01 -4.29 21.36
C ARG A 24 -9.94 -4.52 20.16
N GLU A 25 -10.67 -3.49 19.73
CA GLU A 25 -11.43 -3.53 18.46
C GLU A 25 -10.70 -2.82 17.30
N LEU A 26 -9.68 -2.01 17.60
CA LEU A 26 -8.89 -1.28 16.59
C LEU A 26 -7.74 -2.11 16.00
N ILE A 27 -7.30 -3.17 16.68
CA ILE A 27 -6.14 -3.97 16.26
C ILE A 27 -6.56 -5.20 15.46
N ASP A 28 -7.73 -5.79 15.73
CA ASP A 28 -8.05 -7.10 15.17
C ASP A 28 -8.74 -7.06 13.79
N HIS A 29 -9.31 -5.91 13.36
CA HIS A 29 -10.08 -5.85 12.09
C HIS A 29 -9.67 -4.74 11.11
N ILE A 30 -8.98 -3.66 11.52
CA ILE A 30 -8.59 -2.54 10.61
C ILE A 30 -7.11 -2.63 10.17
N GLN A 31 -6.23 -3.15 11.02
CA GLN A 31 -4.79 -3.21 10.74
C GLN A 31 -4.43 -3.99 9.47
N PRO A 32 -5.06 -5.15 9.16
CA PRO A 32 -4.64 -5.93 8.00
C PRO A 32 -5.08 -5.31 6.67
N ALA A 33 -6.27 -4.72 6.60
CA ALA A 33 -6.73 -4.01 5.40
C ALA A 33 -5.88 -2.76 5.12
N ARG A 34 -5.47 -2.06 6.19
CA ARG A 34 -4.55 -0.92 6.10
C ARG A 34 -3.15 -1.35 5.65
N ALA A 35 -2.64 -2.48 6.15
CA ALA A 35 -1.37 -3.04 5.72
C ALA A 35 -1.42 -3.40 4.22
N ALA A 36 -2.49 -4.04 3.76
CA ALA A 36 -2.68 -4.34 2.35
C ALA A 36 -2.77 -3.07 1.49
N ALA A 37 -3.46 -2.01 1.95
CA ALA A 37 -3.47 -0.71 1.28
C ALA A 37 -2.07 -0.07 1.18
N TYR A 38 -1.22 -0.23 2.21
CA TYR A 38 0.17 0.22 2.13
C TYR A 38 0.99 -0.59 1.13
N GLN A 39 0.76 -1.90 1.01
CA GLN A 39 1.40 -2.74 0.00
C GLN A 39 0.94 -2.38 -1.41
N LEU A 40 -0.34 -2.08 -1.60
CA LEU A 40 -0.88 -1.57 -2.87
C LEU A 40 -0.13 -0.28 -3.29
N GLN A 41 -0.03 0.70 -2.37
CA GLN A 41 0.67 1.94 -2.64
C GLN A 41 2.17 1.72 -2.89
N ALA A 42 2.81 0.79 -2.17
CA ALA A 42 4.20 0.43 -2.40
C ALA A 42 4.41 -0.15 -3.80
N GLY A 43 3.58 -1.11 -4.23
CA GLY A 43 3.65 -1.69 -5.56
C GLY A 43 3.45 -0.68 -6.69
N LEU A 44 2.58 0.32 -6.50
CA LEU A 44 2.41 1.42 -7.45
C LEU A 44 3.65 2.34 -7.53
N ARG A 45 4.27 2.63 -6.38
CA ARG A 45 5.52 3.42 -6.31
C ARG A 45 6.69 2.69 -6.97
N ASP A 46 6.79 1.38 -6.74
CA ASP A 46 7.84 0.54 -7.31
C ASP A 46 7.69 0.45 -8.83
N GLN A 47 6.45 0.43 -9.32
CA GLN A 47 6.16 0.59 -10.75
C GLN A 47 6.71 1.88 -11.34
N GLU A 48 6.38 3.00 -10.74
CA GLU A 48 6.90 4.30 -11.19
C GLU A 48 8.43 4.35 -11.14
N THR A 49 9.01 3.83 -10.05
CA THR A 49 10.46 3.82 -9.83
C THR A 49 11.17 2.95 -10.87
N GLY A 50 10.64 1.78 -11.18
CA GLY A 50 11.19 0.88 -12.21
C GLY A 50 11.15 1.50 -13.60
N VAL A 51 10.02 2.11 -13.97
CA VAL A 51 9.89 2.85 -15.25
C VAL A 51 10.93 3.96 -15.33
N ARG A 52 11.03 4.81 -14.29
CA ARG A 52 12.00 5.91 -14.25
C ARG A 52 13.45 5.41 -14.34
N GLY A 53 13.79 4.36 -13.61
CA GLY A 53 15.13 3.74 -13.65
C GLY A 53 15.49 3.25 -15.05
N TYR A 54 14.56 2.56 -15.72
CA TYR A 54 14.78 2.09 -17.09
C TYR A 54 14.89 3.24 -18.09
N LEU A 55 14.08 4.30 -17.96
CA LEU A 55 14.15 5.46 -18.85
C LEU A 55 15.46 6.22 -18.74
N ILE A 56 16.05 6.28 -17.54
CA ILE A 56 17.34 6.96 -17.31
C ILE A 56 18.52 6.13 -17.81
N THR A 57 18.47 4.80 -17.65
CA THR A 57 19.63 3.91 -17.85
C THR A 57 19.60 3.13 -19.17
N ALA A 58 18.41 2.99 -19.78
CA ALA A 58 18.12 2.05 -20.86
C ALA A 58 18.49 0.58 -20.54
N ASP A 59 18.66 0.22 -19.27
CA ASP A 59 19.00 -1.14 -18.84
C ASP A 59 17.78 -1.86 -18.27
N ARG A 60 17.41 -2.97 -18.91
CA ARG A 60 16.21 -3.76 -18.59
C ARG A 60 16.19 -4.28 -17.15
N GLN A 61 17.33 -4.40 -16.47
CA GLN A 61 17.33 -4.82 -15.06
C GLN A 61 16.53 -3.87 -14.16
N PHE A 62 16.47 -2.58 -14.52
CA PHE A 62 15.68 -1.58 -13.79
C PHE A 62 14.17 -1.73 -13.98
N LEU A 63 13.70 -2.62 -14.87
CA LEU A 63 12.27 -2.94 -14.98
C LEU A 63 11.81 -3.98 -13.94
N ALA A 64 12.71 -4.59 -13.17
CA ALA A 64 12.31 -5.55 -12.14
C ALA A 64 11.30 -4.96 -11.11
N PRO A 65 11.53 -3.77 -10.51
CA PRO A 65 10.54 -3.14 -9.63
C PRO A 65 9.20 -2.87 -10.30
N TYR A 66 9.18 -2.68 -11.63
CA TYR A 66 7.93 -2.49 -12.36
C TYR A 66 7.08 -3.74 -12.40
N TYR A 67 7.66 -4.86 -12.84
CA TYR A 67 6.91 -6.12 -12.90
C TYR A 67 6.60 -6.67 -11.51
N ASP A 68 7.49 -6.47 -10.55
CA ASP A 68 7.30 -6.91 -9.16
C ASP A 68 6.21 -6.07 -8.48
N GLY A 69 6.23 -4.76 -8.67
CA GLY A 69 5.21 -3.84 -8.19
C GLY A 69 3.81 -4.15 -8.75
N GLN A 70 3.68 -4.55 -10.03
CA GLN A 70 2.41 -5.01 -10.58
C GLN A 70 1.87 -6.27 -9.89
N ARG A 71 2.74 -7.21 -9.51
CA ARG A 71 2.32 -8.43 -8.80
C ARG A 71 1.92 -8.09 -7.37
N ALA A 72 2.66 -7.22 -6.70
CA ALA A 72 2.35 -6.74 -5.35
C ALA A 72 1.03 -5.96 -5.31
N GLU A 73 0.77 -5.09 -6.28
CA GLU A 73 -0.50 -4.37 -6.43
C GLU A 73 -1.69 -5.34 -6.51
N ARG A 74 -1.63 -6.32 -7.41
CA ARG A 74 -2.71 -7.32 -7.58
C ARG A 74 -2.98 -8.11 -6.31
N ALA A 75 -1.92 -8.65 -5.68
CA ALA A 75 -2.05 -9.42 -4.45
C ALA A 75 -2.62 -8.56 -3.30
N ALA A 76 -2.19 -7.31 -3.18
CA ALA A 76 -2.70 -6.39 -2.19
C ALA A 76 -4.17 -6.02 -2.44
N ALA A 77 -4.56 -5.77 -3.69
CA ALA A 77 -5.95 -5.45 -4.05
C ALA A 77 -6.89 -6.62 -3.75
N GLU A 78 -6.50 -7.86 -4.07
CA GLU A 78 -7.25 -9.07 -3.73
C GLU A 78 -7.44 -9.20 -2.21
N GLU A 79 -6.38 -8.96 -1.44
CA GLU A 79 -6.42 -9.00 0.02
C GLU A 79 -7.33 -7.91 0.61
N ILE A 80 -7.28 -6.69 0.05
CA ILE A 80 -8.19 -5.61 0.42
C ILE A 80 -9.64 -6.03 0.15
N ARG A 81 -9.96 -6.56 -1.04
CA ARG A 81 -11.31 -7.04 -1.36
C ARG A 81 -11.79 -8.11 -0.38
N HIS A 82 -10.95 -9.09 -0.07
CA HIS A 82 -11.27 -10.16 0.87
C HIS A 82 -11.62 -9.60 2.26
N ARG A 83 -10.86 -8.61 2.74
CA ARG A 83 -11.03 -8.02 4.08
C ARG A 83 -12.15 -6.98 4.17
N LEU A 84 -12.43 -6.28 3.07
CA LEU A 84 -13.48 -5.27 3.04
C LEU A 84 -14.88 -5.88 3.06
N GLY A 85 -15.06 -7.11 2.59
CA GLY A 85 -16.37 -7.76 2.50
C GLY A 85 -17.32 -6.96 1.62
N ALA A 86 -18.61 -6.85 2.00
CA ALA A 86 -19.64 -6.15 1.22
C ALA A 86 -19.66 -4.61 1.39
N ARG A 87 -18.55 -3.98 1.80
CA ARG A 87 -18.46 -2.52 1.96
C ARG A 87 -18.31 -1.84 0.58
N ALA A 88 -19.42 -1.67 -0.12
CA ALA A 88 -19.47 -1.23 -1.51
C ALA A 88 -18.70 0.08 -1.79
N ASN A 89 -18.72 1.04 -0.86
CA ASN A 89 -18.00 2.30 -1.02
C ASN A 89 -16.47 2.12 -1.03
N LEU A 90 -15.94 1.23 -0.18
CA LEU A 90 -14.49 0.98 -0.11
C LEU A 90 -14.01 0.11 -1.27
N ILE A 91 -14.87 -0.78 -1.77
CA ILE A 91 -14.61 -1.54 -3.01
C ILE A 91 -14.57 -0.57 -4.20
N ALA A 92 -15.53 0.34 -4.32
CA ALA A 92 -15.53 1.33 -5.40
C ALA A 92 -14.24 2.19 -5.40
N ASN A 93 -13.78 2.63 -4.23
CA ASN A 93 -12.51 3.37 -4.11
C ASN A 93 -11.30 2.52 -4.56
N LEU A 94 -11.28 1.21 -4.26
CA LEU A 94 -10.21 0.33 -4.73
C LEU A 94 -10.25 0.18 -6.26
N ASP A 95 -11.44 -0.01 -6.84
CA ASP A 95 -11.62 -0.14 -8.28
C ASP A 95 -11.17 1.13 -9.02
N GLU A 96 -11.44 2.32 -8.47
CA GLU A 96 -10.96 3.61 -9.00
C GLU A 96 -9.42 3.69 -9.01
N ILE A 97 -8.76 3.19 -7.97
CA ILE A 97 -7.29 3.14 -7.88
C ILE A 97 -6.73 2.20 -8.95
N GLU A 98 -7.25 0.98 -9.07
CA GLU A 98 -6.79 0.01 -10.07
C GLU A 98 -7.06 0.49 -11.50
N GLN A 99 -8.19 1.15 -11.74
CA GLN A 99 -8.49 1.74 -13.05
C GLN A 99 -7.51 2.86 -13.40
N SER A 100 -7.20 3.74 -12.44
CA SER A 100 -6.22 4.81 -12.61
C SER A 100 -4.82 4.25 -12.87
N ALA A 101 -4.43 3.20 -12.14
CA ALA A 101 -3.14 2.52 -12.32
C ALA A 101 -3.06 1.84 -13.71
N ALA A 102 -4.12 1.15 -14.13
CA ALA A 102 -4.21 0.54 -15.45
C ALA A 102 -4.13 1.59 -16.57
N GLN A 103 -4.85 2.69 -16.42
CA GLN A 103 -4.82 3.79 -17.38
C GLN A 103 -3.42 4.41 -17.47
N TRP A 104 -2.75 4.66 -16.34
CA TRP A 104 -1.38 5.16 -16.33
C TRP A 104 -0.42 4.17 -17.03
N ARG A 105 -0.55 2.86 -16.76
CA ARG A 105 0.27 1.84 -17.43
C ARG A 105 0.09 1.90 -18.95
N SER A 106 -1.14 1.85 -19.43
CA SER A 106 -1.43 1.75 -20.87
C SER A 106 -1.16 3.05 -21.62
N SER A 107 -1.38 4.21 -20.99
CA SER A 107 -1.26 5.52 -21.66
C SER A 107 0.13 6.14 -21.55
N TYR A 108 0.92 5.76 -20.55
CA TYR A 108 2.20 6.40 -20.25
C TYR A 108 3.34 5.41 -20.07
N ALA A 109 3.23 4.48 -19.10
CA ALA A 109 4.36 3.63 -18.73
C ALA A 109 4.77 2.67 -19.87
N GLU A 110 3.82 1.92 -20.43
CA GLU A 110 4.09 0.93 -21.47
C GLU A 110 4.59 1.56 -22.78
N PRO A 111 3.98 2.66 -23.30
CA PRO A 111 4.53 3.37 -24.46
C PRO A 111 5.97 3.84 -24.25
N LEU A 112 6.30 4.37 -23.06
CA LEU A 112 7.65 4.83 -22.75
C LEU A 112 8.64 3.66 -22.67
N ILE A 113 8.28 2.57 -22.01
CA ILE A 113 9.11 1.35 -21.96
C ILE A 113 9.36 0.83 -23.38
N ALA A 114 8.34 0.77 -24.22
CA ALA A 114 8.45 0.27 -25.59
C ALA A 114 9.31 1.18 -26.49
N GLY A 115 9.33 2.49 -26.21
CA GLY A 115 10.09 3.48 -26.97
C GLY A 115 11.58 3.54 -26.67
N VAL A 116 12.06 2.90 -25.59
CA VAL A 116 13.49 2.87 -25.25
C VAL A 116 14.20 1.79 -26.05
N THR A 117 15.25 2.18 -26.77
CA THR A 117 16.23 1.23 -27.33
C THR A 117 17.12 0.73 -26.19
N PRO A 118 17.04 -0.55 -25.79
CA PRO A 118 17.78 -1.05 -24.64
C PRO A 118 19.29 -1.04 -24.91
N HIS A 119 20.09 -0.67 -23.91
CA HIS A 119 21.52 -0.93 -23.96
C HIS A 119 21.74 -2.43 -23.71
N ALA A 120 22.45 -3.11 -24.62
CA ALA A 120 22.89 -4.47 -24.34
C ALA A 120 23.89 -4.43 -23.18
N PRO A 121 23.84 -5.36 -22.21
CA PRO A 121 24.89 -5.45 -21.20
C PRO A 121 26.22 -5.61 -21.91
N ASN A 122 27.20 -4.78 -21.57
CA ASN A 122 28.58 -4.92 -22.05
C ASN A 122 28.99 -6.40 -21.87
N ALA A 123 29.22 -7.10 -22.97
CA ALA A 123 29.78 -8.45 -22.92
C ALA A 123 31.11 -8.38 -22.17
N PRO A 124 31.37 -9.26 -21.18
CA PRO A 124 32.65 -9.26 -20.51
C PRO A 124 33.76 -9.57 -21.52
N ASN A 125 34.79 -8.72 -21.51
CA ASN A 125 36.05 -8.89 -22.26
C ASN A 125 36.79 -10.16 -21.82
#